data_AF-A0A7V9C934-F1
#
_entry.id   AF-A0A7V9C934-F1
#
_cell.length_a   1.000
_cell.length_b   1.000
_cell.length_c   1.000
_cell.angle_alpha   90.00
_cell.angle_beta   90.00
_cell.angle_gamma   90.00
#
_symmetry.space_group_name_H-M   'P 1'
#
loop_
_entity.id
_entity.type
_entity.pdbx_description
1 polymer ?
#
loop_
_entity_poly.entity_id
_entity_poly.type
_entity_poly.pdbx_seq_one_letter_code
_entity_poly.pdbx_strand_id
1 'polypeptide(L)'
;MSEQLTPHNENAPRDLDSAAASLAYSIIQSLLEHTRVTSDLVALMAQALGEETAEALTRTPYWAAYLDSRRAMERTREEIEEFTQVMTRLTGKDKPALE
;
A
#
# COMPACT_ATOMS: atom_id res chain seq x y z
N MET A 1 -23.85 33.04 39.66
CA MET A 1 -22.81 33.15 38.62
C MET A 1 -22.74 31.81 37.94
N SER A 2 -23.46 31.64 36.84
CA SER A 2 -23.58 30.37 36.14
C SER A 2 -22.36 30.18 35.26
N GLU A 3 -21.53 29.18 35.57
CA GLU A 3 -20.46 28.74 34.70
C GLU A 3 -21.07 28.22 33.40
N GLN A 4 -20.91 29.01 32.34
CA GLN A 4 -21.25 28.64 30.98
C GLN A 4 -20.20 27.62 30.50
N LEU A 5 -20.58 26.34 30.54
CA LEU A 5 -19.87 25.27 29.85
C LEU A 5 -19.88 25.58 28.35
N THR A 6 -18.77 26.09 27.84
CA THR A 6 -18.50 26.15 26.41
C THR A 6 -18.56 24.72 25.84
N PRO A 7 -19.38 24.43 24.81
CA PRO A 7 -19.30 23.13 24.17
C PRO A 7 -17.93 23.05 23.50
N HIS A 8 -17.09 22.14 24.01
CA HIS A 8 -15.85 21.77 23.37
C HIS A 8 -16.19 21.30 21.96
N ASN A 9 -15.71 22.03 20.95
CA ASN A 9 -15.96 21.71 19.56
C ASN A 9 -15.19 20.42 19.21
N GLU A 10 -15.84 19.26 19.35
CA GLU A 10 -15.31 17.92 19.06
C GLU A 10 -15.07 17.63 17.56
N ASN A 11 -15.09 18.66 16.68
CA ASN A 11 -15.03 18.47 15.23
C ASN A 11 -13.67 18.71 14.55
N ALA A 12 -12.56 18.74 15.29
CA ALA A 12 -11.24 18.88 14.66
C ALA A 12 -10.24 17.86 15.26
N PRO A 13 -10.27 16.59 14.79
CA PRO A 13 -9.04 16.02 14.20
C PRO A 13 -9.27 14.95 13.09
N ARG A 14 -10.46 14.80 12.49
CA ARG A 14 -10.72 13.73 11.49
C ARG A 14 -10.19 14.00 10.08
N ASP A 15 -10.12 15.26 9.65
CA ASP A 15 -9.73 15.60 8.27
C ASP A 15 -8.22 15.39 7.98
N LEU A 16 -7.36 15.62 8.97
CA LEU A 16 -5.92 15.36 8.86
C LEU A 16 -5.63 13.87 8.67
N ASP A 17 -6.41 13.01 9.32
CA ASP A 17 -6.28 11.55 9.26
C ASP A 17 -6.65 10.99 7.88
N SER A 18 -7.69 11.55 7.25
CA SER A 18 -8.12 11.18 5.89
C SER A 18 -7.12 11.59 4.81
N ALA A 19 -6.54 12.79 4.91
CA ALA A 19 -5.52 13.27 3.98
C ALA A 19 -4.20 12.48 4.12
N ALA A 20 -3.77 12.19 5.34
CA ALA A 20 -2.60 11.36 5.62
C ALA A 20 -2.80 9.92 5.11
N ALA A 21 -3.98 9.33 5.31
CA ALA A 21 -4.31 8.00 4.79
C ALA A 21 -4.31 7.97 3.25
N SER A 22 -4.83 8.99 2.60
CA SER A 22 -4.83 9.12 1.13
C SER A 22 -3.40 9.26 0.56
N LEU A 23 -2.53 10.00 1.26
CA LEU A 23 -1.13 10.14 0.88
C LEU A 23 -0.35 8.84 1.10
N ALA A 24 -0.54 8.17 2.23
CA ALA A 24 0.07 6.87 2.48
C ALA A 24 -0.33 5.87 1.40
N TYR A 25 -1.63 5.81 1.06
CA TYR A 25 -2.13 4.97 -0.01
C TYR A 25 -1.45 5.23 -1.36
N SER A 26 -1.31 6.50 -1.77
CA SER A 26 -0.70 6.83 -3.07
C SER A 26 0.80 6.50 -3.13
N ILE A 27 1.54 6.75 -2.05
CA ILE A 27 2.95 6.36 -1.92
C ILE A 27 3.10 4.86 -2.07
N ILE A 28 2.26 4.10 -1.35
CA ILE A 28 2.30 2.64 -1.37
C ILE A 28 1.96 2.12 -2.77
N GLN A 29 0.88 2.59 -3.38
CA GLN A 29 0.48 2.18 -4.74
C GLN A 29 1.63 2.40 -5.73
N SER A 30 2.33 3.54 -5.64
CA SER A 30 3.49 3.82 -6.48
C SER A 30 4.64 2.83 -6.26
N LEU A 31 4.93 2.44 -5.01
CA LEU A 31 5.97 1.46 -4.69
C LEU A 31 5.62 0.05 -5.21
N LEU A 32 4.35 -0.33 -5.12
CA LEU A 32 3.86 -1.61 -5.65
C LEU A 32 3.95 -1.65 -7.18
N GLU A 33 3.55 -0.59 -7.86
CA GLU A 33 3.67 -0.48 -9.32
C GLU A 33 5.14 -0.59 -9.76
N HIS A 34 6.04 0.11 -9.06
CA HIS A 34 7.48 0.03 -9.32
C HIS A 34 8.03 -1.40 -9.17
N THR A 35 7.54 -2.15 -8.16
CA THR A 35 7.91 -3.55 -7.94
C THR A 35 7.47 -4.44 -9.10
N ARG A 36 6.26 -4.21 -9.64
CA ARG A 36 5.75 -4.94 -10.81
C ARG A 36 6.61 -4.72 -12.05
N VAL A 37 6.93 -3.46 -12.37
CA VAL A 37 7.81 -3.12 -13.50
C VAL A 37 9.19 -3.78 -13.36
N THR A 38 9.72 -3.84 -12.13
CA THR A 38 10.99 -4.52 -11.85
C THR A 38 10.89 -6.03 -12.08
N SER A 39 9.77 -6.66 -11.70
CA SER A 39 9.49 -8.08 -12.02
C SER A 39 9.46 -8.36 -13.51
N ASP A 40 8.79 -7.50 -14.28
CA ASP A 40 8.70 -7.66 -15.73
C ASP A 40 10.09 -7.49 -16.39
N LEU A 41 10.91 -6.56 -15.91
CA LEU A 41 12.28 -6.40 -16.36
C LEU A 41 13.14 -7.63 -16.06
N VAL A 42 13.00 -8.24 -14.88
CA VAL A 42 13.70 -9.48 -14.53
C VAL A 42 13.30 -10.64 -15.46
N ALA A 43 12.02 -10.75 -15.80
CA ALA A 43 11.55 -11.76 -16.75
C ALA A 43 12.13 -11.53 -18.16
N LEU A 44 12.18 -10.28 -18.62
CA LEU A 44 12.83 -9.92 -19.89
C LEU A 44 14.34 -10.22 -19.88
N MET A 45 15.03 -9.90 -18.79
CA MET A 45 16.45 -10.23 -18.63
C MET A 45 16.69 -11.73 -18.67
N ALA A 46 15.83 -12.53 -18.01
CA ALA A 46 15.93 -14.00 -18.05
C ALA A 46 15.76 -14.54 -19.49
N GLN A 47 14.85 -13.97 -20.28
CA GLN A 47 14.70 -14.31 -21.70
C GLN A 47 15.95 -13.93 -22.52
N ALA A 48 16.57 -12.80 -22.23
CA ALA A 48 17.75 -12.31 -22.96
C ALA A 48 19.05 -13.04 -22.60
N LEU A 49 19.18 -13.55 -21.37
CA LEU A 49 20.40 -14.19 -20.85
C LEU A 49 20.58 -15.65 -21.31
N GLY A 50 19.55 -16.26 -21.88
CA GLY A 50 19.54 -17.67 -22.24
C GLY A 50 19.32 -18.59 -21.02
N GLU A 51 18.89 -19.82 -21.29
CA GLU A 51 18.38 -20.77 -20.28
C GLU A 51 19.42 -21.12 -19.20
N GLU A 52 20.67 -21.40 -19.60
CA GLU A 52 21.74 -21.79 -18.66
C GLU A 52 22.09 -20.66 -17.68
N THR A 53 22.21 -19.43 -18.18
CA THR A 53 22.51 -18.25 -17.36
C THR A 53 21.34 -17.90 -16.43
N ALA A 54 20.10 -18.02 -16.92
CA ALA A 54 18.91 -17.83 -16.11
C ALA A 54 18.84 -18.88 -14.99
N GLU A 55 19.12 -20.14 -15.29
CA GLU A 55 19.16 -21.21 -14.28
C GLU A 55 20.24 -20.94 -13.22
N ALA A 56 21.44 -20.54 -13.63
CA ALA A 56 22.52 -20.17 -12.71
C ALA A 56 22.12 -19.01 -11.78
N LEU A 57 21.43 -18.00 -12.29
CA LEU A 57 20.90 -16.89 -11.50
C LEU A 57 19.92 -17.35 -10.42
N THR A 58 19.02 -18.30 -10.74
CA THR A 58 18.04 -18.81 -9.76
C THR A 58 18.68 -19.53 -8.57
N ARG A 59 19.92 -20.00 -8.72
CA ARG A 59 20.69 -20.69 -7.65
C ARG A 59 21.45 -19.71 -6.75
N THR A 60 21.45 -18.41 -7.07
CA THR A 60 22.15 -17.41 -6.27
C THR A 60 21.34 -17.00 -5.03
N PRO A 61 22.01 -16.59 -3.94
CA PRO A 61 21.31 -16.04 -2.77
C PRO A 61 20.54 -14.75 -3.08
N TYR A 62 20.95 -14.01 -4.13
CA TYR A 62 20.25 -12.79 -4.58
C TYR A 62 18.86 -13.10 -5.14
N TRP A 63 18.70 -14.24 -5.82
CA TRP A 63 17.39 -14.67 -6.31
C TRP A 63 16.43 -15.01 -5.17
N ALA A 64 16.91 -15.71 -4.14
CA ALA A 64 16.12 -15.99 -2.95
C ALA A 64 15.70 -14.69 -2.25
N ALA A 65 16.63 -13.75 -2.05
CA ALA A 65 16.33 -12.45 -1.47
C ALA A 65 15.32 -11.64 -2.29
N TYR A 66 15.41 -11.70 -3.62
CA TYR A 66 14.43 -11.09 -4.52
C TYR A 66 13.04 -11.70 -4.37
N LEU A 67 12.92 -13.04 -4.35
CA LEU A 67 11.65 -13.73 -4.16
C LEU A 67 11.01 -13.41 -2.79
N ASP A 68 11.81 -13.36 -1.74
CA ASP A 68 11.34 -13.02 -0.40
C ASP A 68 10.88 -11.56 -0.31
N SER A 69 11.62 -10.63 -0.93
CA SER A 69 11.21 -9.23 -1.08
C SER A 69 9.89 -9.13 -1.84
N ARG A 70 9.72 -9.87 -2.94
CA ARG A 70 8.48 -9.89 -3.72
C ARG A 70 7.28 -10.36 -2.89
N ARG A 71 7.43 -11.45 -2.14
CA ARG A 71 6.39 -11.97 -1.23
C ARG A 71 6.06 -11.01 -0.10
N ALA A 72 7.07 -10.32 0.45
CA ALA A 72 6.85 -9.29 1.46
C ALA A 72 6.00 -8.15 0.88
N MET A 73 6.32 -7.67 -0.34
CA MET A 73 5.55 -6.63 -1.01
C MET A 73 4.13 -7.05 -1.38
N GLU A 74 3.92 -8.30 -1.80
CA GLU A 74 2.58 -8.86 -2.03
C GLU A 74 1.74 -8.84 -0.74
N ARG A 75 2.30 -9.25 0.41
CA ARG A 75 1.62 -9.16 1.70
C ARG A 75 1.35 -7.72 2.13
N THR A 76 2.34 -6.84 1.98
CA THR A 76 2.19 -5.41 2.28
C THR A 76 1.05 -4.78 1.45
N ARG A 77 0.89 -5.19 0.19
CA ARG A 77 -0.26 -4.77 -0.63
C ARG A 77 -1.60 -5.18 0.00
N GLU A 78 -1.74 -6.44 0.40
CA GLU A 78 -2.96 -6.95 1.03
C GLU A 78 -3.29 -6.21 2.33
N GLU A 79 -2.29 -6.00 3.18
CA GLU A 79 -2.41 -5.24 4.44
C GLU A 79 -2.88 -3.80 4.20
N ILE A 80 -2.39 -3.16 3.12
CA ILE A 80 -2.77 -1.78 2.80
C ILE A 80 -4.16 -1.71 2.18
N GLU A 81 -4.56 -2.71 1.41
CA GLU A 81 -5.93 -2.80 0.90
C GLU A 81 -6.92 -2.96 2.07
N GLU A 82 -6.61 -3.81 3.05
CA GLU A 82 -7.40 -3.94 4.28
C GLU A 82 -7.42 -2.63 5.09
N PHE A 83 -6.25 -2.01 5.32
CA PHE A 83 -6.15 -0.73 6.01
C PHE A 83 -7.02 0.34 5.33
N THR A 84 -6.98 0.41 4.00
CA THR A 84 -7.76 1.38 3.23
C THR A 84 -9.26 1.14 3.41
N GLN A 85 -9.71 -0.12 3.35
CA GLN A 85 -11.12 -0.47 3.59
C GLN A 85 -11.58 -0.06 5.00
N VAL A 86 -10.75 -0.30 6.01
CA VAL A 86 -11.04 0.11 7.40
C VAL A 86 -11.13 1.63 7.50
N MET A 87 -10.18 2.36 6.91
CA MET A 87 -10.20 3.83 6.91
C MET A 87 -11.41 4.41 6.16
N THR A 88 -11.83 3.82 5.04
CA THR A 88 -13.04 4.23 4.32
C THR A 88 -14.30 4.05 5.17
N ARG A 89 -14.41 2.92 5.90
CA ARG A 89 -15.53 2.68 6.82
C ARG A 89 -15.54 3.68 7.98
N LEU A 90 -14.38 3.95 8.58
CA LEU A 90 -14.25 4.89 9.70
C LEU A 90 -14.50 6.35 9.31
N THR A 91 -14.15 6.74 8.08
CA THR A 91 -14.39 8.08 7.56
C THR A 91 -15.83 8.30 7.07
N GLY A 92 -16.71 7.31 7.20
CA GLY A 92 -18.15 7.46 6.97
C GLY A 92 -18.54 7.81 5.52
N LYS A 93 -17.67 7.50 4.55
CA LYS A 93 -17.90 7.79 3.13
C LYS A 93 -18.92 6.88 2.45
N ASP A 94 -19.51 5.95 3.20
CA ASP A 94 -20.75 5.23 2.86
C ASP A 94 -21.93 5.82 3.64
N LYS A 95 -22.39 7.00 3.23
CA LYS A 95 -23.74 7.45 3.55
C LYS A 95 -24.57 7.26 2.27
N PRO A 96 -25.54 6.33 2.22
CA PRO A 96 -26.42 6.23 1.07
C PRO A 96 -27.14 7.57 0.93
N ALA A 97 -27.08 8.15 -0.27
CA ALA A 97 -27.90 9.28 -0.65
C ALA A 97 -29.37 8.83 -0.55
N LEU A 98 -29.98 9.13 0.59
CA LEU A 98 -31.43 9.17 0.76
C LEU A 98 -31.75 10.59 1.17
N GLU A 99 -32.04 11.41 0.17
CA GLU A 99 -33.09 12.44 0.14
C GLU A 99 -33.26 12.98 -1.28
#